data_AF-A0A1B2J2T9-F1
#
_entry.id   AF-A0A1B2J2T9-F1
#
_cell.length_a   1.000
_cell.length_b   1.000
_cell.length_c   1.000
_cell.angle_alpha   90.00
_cell.angle_beta   90.00
_cell.angle_gamma   90.00
#
_symmetry.space_group_name_H-M   'P 1'
#
loop_
_entity.id
_entity.type
_entity.pdbx_description
1 polymer ?
#
loop_
_entity_poly.entity_id
_entity_poly.type
_entity_poly.pdbx_seq_one_letter_code
_entity_poly.pdbx_strand_id
1 'polypeptide(L)'
;MTLVLGTDRTTITHQPESWNLAKLSKIAGILAIGWSAVGYGWLTWLQQLGLTTDQISTGLYVYLIFSAMLTILMTRTKKPFWANLPSRAVSIAIGGNCALTLVLALTGWGIAALSPALVGLAIVITVLTGIVLTVIRFAARI
;
A
#
# COMPACT_ATOMS: atom_id res chain seq x y z
N MET A 1 -5.91 4.24 -12.54
CA MET A 1 -4.43 4.13 -12.44
C MET A 1 -3.71 4.37 -13.76
N THR A 2 -4.36 4.24 -14.93
CA THR A 2 -3.76 4.52 -16.25
C THR A 2 -3.54 6.01 -16.53
N LEU A 3 -4.41 6.88 -16.02
CA LEU A 3 -4.41 8.31 -16.38
C LEU A 3 -3.21 9.10 -15.81
N VAL A 4 -2.73 8.74 -14.61
CA VAL A 4 -1.63 9.45 -13.92
C VAL A 4 -0.26 9.01 -14.45
N LEU A 5 -0.15 7.79 -14.99
CA LEU A 5 1.07 7.28 -15.61
C LEU A 5 1.35 7.94 -16.96
N GLY A 6 0.33 8.37 -17.69
CA GLY A 6 0.46 9.04 -18.98
C GLY A 6 0.86 10.53 -18.89
N THR A 7 0.73 11.15 -17.72
CA THR A 7 1.05 12.58 -17.50
C THR A 7 2.27 12.80 -16.63
N ASP A 8 2.95 11.74 -16.15
CA ASP A 8 4.15 11.89 -15.33
C ASP A 8 5.33 12.39 -16.19
N ARG A 9 5.80 13.60 -15.90
CA ARG A 9 6.87 14.27 -16.63
C ARG A 9 8.22 13.74 -16.12
N THR A 10 8.60 12.55 -16.55
CA THR A 10 9.90 11.95 -16.18
C THR A 10 11.03 12.58 -16.99
N THR A 11 12.11 12.96 -16.32
CA THR A 11 13.36 13.39 -16.95
C THR A 11 13.94 12.26 -17.78
N ILE A 12 14.20 12.55 -19.06
CA ILE A 12 14.80 11.61 -20.02
C ILE A 12 16.20 11.23 -19.52
N THR A 13 16.40 9.96 -19.19
CA THR A 13 17.73 9.41 -18.90
C THR A 13 18.38 9.03 -20.23
N HIS A 14 19.56 9.61 -20.51
CA HIS A 14 20.35 9.36 -21.74
C HIS A 14 21.18 8.06 -21.69
N GLN A 15 20.98 7.21 -20.68
CA GLN A 15 21.67 5.93 -20.55
C GLN A 15 20.70 4.79 -20.91
N PRO A 16 21.12 3.77 -21.68
CA PRO A 16 20.26 2.66 -22.05
C PRO A 16 19.81 1.90 -20.81
N GLU A 17 18.52 1.95 -20.50
CA GLU A 17 17.93 1.15 -19.43
C GLU A 17 17.78 -0.29 -19.91
N SER A 18 18.64 -1.19 -19.42
CA SER A 18 18.47 -2.62 -19.65
C SER A 18 17.18 -3.08 -18.95
N TRP A 19 16.13 -3.34 -19.74
CA TRP A 19 14.85 -3.90 -19.27
C TRP A 19 15.06 -5.35 -18.80
N ASN A 20 15.60 -5.51 -17.59
CA ASN A 20 15.73 -6.81 -16.96
C ASN A 20 14.38 -7.20 -16.35
N LEU A 21 13.52 -7.78 -17.19
CA LEU A 21 12.20 -8.28 -16.82
C LEU A 21 12.28 -9.28 -15.66
N ALA A 22 13.32 -10.11 -15.59
CA ALA A 22 13.51 -11.05 -14.49
C ALA A 22 13.72 -10.33 -13.13
N LYS A 23 14.51 -9.25 -13.11
CA LYS A 23 14.71 -8.43 -11.91
C LYS A 23 13.43 -7.70 -11.51
N LEU A 24 12.65 -7.22 -12.48
CA LEU A 24 11.37 -6.56 -12.24
C LEU A 24 10.34 -7.53 -11.64
N SER A 25 10.17 -8.71 -12.26
CA SER A 25 9.26 -9.76 -11.81
C SER A 25 9.62 -10.29 -10.42
N LYS A 26 10.92 -10.43 -10.10
CA LYS A 26 11.37 -10.83 -8.76
C LYS A 26 10.94 -9.83 -7.69
N ILE A 27 11.08 -8.53 -7.96
CA ILE A 27 10.66 -7.47 -7.04
C ILE A 27 9.13 -7.46 -6.88
N ALA A 28 8.39 -7.56 -7.99
CA ALA A 28 6.93 -7.63 -7.94
C ALA A 28 6.44 -8.86 -7.16
N GLY A 29 7.08 -10.01 -7.35
CA GLY A 29 6.78 -11.25 -6.63
C GLY A 29 6.99 -11.12 -5.12
N ILE A 30 8.11 -10.55 -4.67
CA ILE A 30 8.37 -10.32 -3.24
C ILE A 30 7.30 -9.40 -2.63
N LEU A 31 6.93 -8.33 -3.32
CA LEU A 31 5.89 -7.40 -2.85
C LEU A 31 4.53 -8.09 -2.77
N ALA A 32 4.15 -8.86 -3.79
CA ALA A 32 2.88 -9.59 -3.83
C ALA A 32 2.79 -10.63 -2.71
N ILE A 33 3.84 -11.44 -2.53
CA ILE A 33 3.90 -12.45 -1.47
C ILE A 33 3.86 -11.78 -0.09
N GLY A 34 4.63 -10.71 0.11
CA GLY A 34 4.67 -9.97 1.36
C GLY A 34 3.30 -9.41 1.78
N TRP A 35 2.63 -8.72 0.87
CA TRP A 35 1.29 -8.17 1.12
C TRP A 35 0.23 -9.26 1.31
N SER A 36 0.34 -10.37 0.57
CA SER A 36 -0.60 -11.49 0.69
C SER A 36 -0.44 -12.22 2.03
N ALA A 37 0.79 -12.45 2.47
CA ALA A 37 1.08 -13.10 3.75
C ALA A 37 0.56 -12.27 4.94
N VAL A 38 0.83 -10.97 4.93
CA VAL A 38 0.31 -10.06 5.98
C VAL A 38 -1.21 -9.92 5.90
N GLY A 39 -1.78 -9.88 4.70
CA GLY A 39 -3.24 -9.79 4.52
C GLY A 39 -3.95 -11.02 5.07
N TYR A 40 -3.37 -12.20 4.85
CA TYR A 40 -3.87 -13.45 5.42
C TYR A 40 -3.77 -13.46 6.96
N GLY A 41 -2.63 -13.01 7.52
CA GLY A 41 -2.47 -12.88 8.97
C GLY A 41 -3.42 -11.87 9.61
N TRP A 42 -3.70 -10.76 8.91
CA TRP A 42 -4.68 -9.76 9.35
C TRP A 42 -6.10 -10.33 9.37
N LEU A 43 -6.48 -11.06 8.31
CA LEU A 43 -7.79 -11.70 8.22
C LEU A 43 -7.99 -12.74 9.33
N THR A 44 -7.01 -13.61 9.57
CA THR A 44 -7.11 -14.64 10.61
C THR A 44 -7.18 -14.04 12.01
N TRP A 45 -6.45 -12.95 12.26
CA TRP A 45 -6.53 -12.22 13.53
C TRP A 45 -7.90 -11.55 13.74
N LEU A 46 -8.46 -10.92 12.71
CA LEU A 46 -9.81 -10.34 12.76
C LEU A 46 -10.89 -11.42 12.97
N GLN A 47 -10.72 -12.61 12.39
CA GLN A 47 -11.60 -13.75 12.62
C GLN A 47 -11.51 -14.28 14.06
N GLN A 48 -10.32 -14.31 14.66
CA GLN A 48 -10.12 -14.73 16.05
C GLN A 48 -10.76 -13.77 17.07
N LEU A 49 -10.90 -12.49 16.73
CA LEU A 49 -11.60 -11.50 17.56
C LEU A 49 -13.12 -11.69 17.61
N GLY A 50 -13.69 -12.59 16.81
CA GLY A 50 -15.14 -12.87 16.80
C GLY A 50 -15.98 -11.69 16.32
N LEU A 51 -15.41 -10.78 15.53
CA LEU A 51 -16.11 -9.62 14.98
C LEU A 51 -17.19 -10.05 13.97
N THR A 52 -18.21 -9.22 13.79
CA THR A 52 -19.23 -9.46 12.77
C THR A 52 -18.61 -9.39 11.37
N THR A 53 -19.17 -10.15 10.42
CA THR A 53 -18.68 -10.23 9.03
C THR A 53 -18.50 -8.85 8.37
N ASP A 54 -19.37 -7.90 8.71
CA ASP A 54 -19.31 -6.54 8.18
C ASP A 54 -18.12 -5.73 8.72
N GLN A 55 -17.74 -5.95 9.98
CA GLN A 55 -16.57 -5.32 10.59
C GLN A 55 -15.27 -5.89 10.02
N ILE A 56 -15.22 -7.21 9.79
CA ILE A 56 -14.07 -7.86 9.14
C ILE A 56 -13.88 -7.30 7.72
N SER A 57 -14.96 -7.17 6.96
CA SER A 57 -14.93 -6.60 5.61
C SER A 57 -14.38 -5.17 5.61
N THR A 58 -14.75 -4.37 6.61
CA THR A 58 -14.26 -2.99 6.77
C THR A 58 -12.77 -2.95 7.12
N GLY A 59 -12.33 -3.80 8.06
CA GLY A 59 -10.91 -3.91 8.42
C GLY A 59 -10.04 -4.39 7.26
N LEU A 60 -10.56 -5.29 6.43
CA LEU A 60 -9.88 -5.76 5.21
C LEU A 60 -9.85 -4.67 4.14
N TYR A 61 -10.95 -3.91 3.96
CA TYR A 61 -11.01 -2.78 3.04
C TYR A 61 -9.95 -1.74 3.35
N VAL A 62 -9.83 -1.29 4.60
CA VAL A 62 -8.80 -0.34 5.02
C VAL A 62 -7.40 -0.88 4.72
N TYR A 63 -7.12 -2.13 5.09
CA TYR A 63 -5.84 -2.78 4.83
C TYR A 63 -5.49 -2.81 3.32
N LEU A 64 -6.45 -3.19 2.47
CA LEU A 64 -6.24 -3.30 1.02
C LEU A 64 -5.99 -1.93 0.37
N ILE A 65 -6.72 -0.90 0.79
CA ILE A 65 -6.50 0.45 0.28
C ILE A 65 -5.11 0.96 0.67
N PHE A 66 -4.76 0.87 1.95
CA PHE A 66 -3.47 1.37 2.43
C PHE A 66 -2.29 0.60 1.80
N SER A 67 -2.40 -0.73 1.64
CA SER A 67 -1.37 -1.54 0.97
C SER A 67 -1.19 -1.17 -0.50
N ALA A 68 -2.28 -0.88 -1.22
CA ALA A 68 -2.23 -0.41 -2.60
C ALA A 68 -1.54 0.96 -2.70
N MET A 69 -1.90 1.91 -1.83
CA MET A 69 -1.30 3.25 -1.81
C MET A 69 0.21 3.19 -1.51
N LEU A 70 0.62 2.36 -0.54
CA LEU A 70 2.05 2.13 -0.24
C LEU A 70 2.77 1.45 -1.40
N THR A 71 2.13 0.52 -2.10
CA THR A 71 2.71 -0.14 -3.27
C THR A 71 2.99 0.84 -4.40
N ILE A 72 2.12 1.84 -4.60
CA ILE A 72 2.35 2.92 -5.57
C ILE A 72 3.59 3.74 -5.16
N LEU A 73 3.70 4.14 -3.89
CA LEU A 73 4.87 4.87 -3.39
C LEU A 73 6.17 4.08 -3.56
N MET A 74 6.13 2.78 -3.23
CA MET A 74 7.26 1.88 -3.38
C MET A 74 7.65 1.74 -4.86
N THR A 75 6.71 1.47 -5.76
CA THR A 75 7.02 1.21 -7.18
C THR A 75 7.48 2.46 -7.93
N ARG A 76 7.10 3.67 -7.49
CA ARG A 76 7.45 4.94 -8.16
C ARG A 76 8.93 5.29 -8.13
N THR A 77 9.68 4.92 -7.08
CA THR A 77 11.09 5.32 -6.95
C THR A 77 12.04 4.15 -6.76
N LYS A 78 13.23 4.27 -7.37
CA LYS A 78 14.36 3.34 -7.18
C LYS A 78 15.08 3.55 -5.83
N LYS A 79 14.64 4.49 -4.99
CA LYS A 79 15.18 4.82 -3.66
C LYS A 79 14.14 4.47 -2.59
N PRO A 80 14.52 4.33 -1.29
CA PRO A 80 13.54 4.11 -0.23
C PRO A 80 12.47 5.21 -0.26
N PHE A 81 11.20 4.82 -0.06
CA PHE A 81 10.06 5.73 -0.21
C PHE A 81 10.06 6.93 0.75
N TRP A 82 10.87 6.87 1.82
CA TRP A 82 11.11 7.95 2.77
C TRP A 82 12.13 9.00 2.29
N ALA A 83 12.94 8.68 1.27
CA ALA A 83 14.05 9.53 0.85
C ALA A 83 13.67 10.57 -0.22
N ASN A 84 12.60 10.34 -0.98
CA ASN A 84 12.12 11.26 -2.00
C ASN A 84 10.64 11.55 -1.80
N LEU A 85 10.28 12.82 -1.59
CA LEU A 85 8.89 13.21 -1.50
C LEU A 85 8.17 12.98 -2.86
N PRO A 86 6.95 12.41 -2.84
CA PRO A 86 6.16 12.23 -4.04
C PRO A 86 5.79 13.56 -4.72
N SER A 87 5.51 13.52 -6.02
CA SER A 87 4.94 14.67 -6.74
C SER A 87 3.60 15.07 -6.11
N ARG A 88 3.29 16.38 -6.12
CA ARG A 88 2.07 16.95 -5.51
C ARG A 88 0.79 16.22 -5.95
N ALA A 89 0.71 15.78 -7.20
CA ALA A 89 -0.45 15.04 -7.71
C ALA A 89 -0.62 13.66 -7.03
N VAL A 90 0.50 12.94 -6.83
CA VAL A 90 0.49 11.61 -6.19
C VAL A 90 0.24 11.73 -4.69
N SER A 91 0.80 12.75 -4.03
CA SER A 91 0.51 13.00 -2.61
C SER A 91 -0.95 13.38 -2.37
N ILE A 92 -1.55 14.20 -3.26
CA ILE A 92 -2.97 14.55 -3.17
C ILE A 92 -3.85 13.32 -3.43
N ALA A 93 -3.52 12.49 -4.42
CA ALA A 93 -4.28 11.27 -4.69
C ALA A 93 -4.22 10.29 -3.51
N ILE A 94 -3.03 10.05 -2.94
CA ILE A 94 -2.85 9.16 -1.78
C ILE A 94 -3.54 9.75 -0.55
N GLY A 95 -3.28 11.02 -0.25
CA GLY A 95 -3.86 11.71 0.90
C GLY A 95 -5.39 11.75 0.82
N GLY A 96 -5.93 12.07 -0.36
CA GLY A 96 -7.36 12.06 -0.62
C GLY A 96 -7.98 10.68 -0.47
N ASN A 97 -7.31 9.63 -0.98
CA ASN A 97 -7.80 8.27 -0.84
C ASN A 97 -7.74 7.76 0.60
N CYS A 98 -6.65 8.06 1.34
CA CYS A 98 -6.55 7.75 2.77
C CYS A 98 -7.61 8.49 3.59
N ALA A 99 -7.81 9.79 3.34
CA ALA A 99 -8.82 10.60 4.00
C ALA A 99 -10.23 10.07 3.72
N LEU A 100 -10.53 9.74 2.45
CA LEU A 100 -11.81 9.16 2.07
C LEU A 100 -12.05 7.81 2.75
N THR A 101 -11.06 6.93 2.75
CA THR A 101 -11.13 5.63 3.43
C THR A 101 -11.34 5.77 4.93
N LEU A 102 -10.67 6.73 5.57
CA LEU A 102 -10.89 7.04 7.00
C LEU A 102 -12.31 7.55 7.26
N VAL A 103 -12.80 8.49 6.43
CA VAL A 103 -14.17 9.01 6.55
C VAL A 103 -15.18 7.88 6.39
N LEU A 104 -15.03 7.02 5.37
CA LEU A 104 -15.93 5.89 5.15
C LEU A 104 -15.89 4.88 6.31
N ALA A 105 -14.70 4.54 6.81
CA ALA A 105 -14.54 3.58 7.90
C ALA A 105 -15.09 4.08 9.25
N LEU A 106 -15.04 5.40 9.49
CA LEU A 106 -15.53 6.04 10.71
C LEU A 106 -17.02 6.39 10.65
N THR A 107 -17.52 6.83 9.49
CA THR A 107 -18.93 7.20 9.31
C THR A 107 -19.82 6.00 9.01
N GLY A 108 -19.24 4.89 8.56
CA GLY A 108 -19.99 3.68 8.19
C GLY A 108 -20.85 3.86 6.94
N TRP A 109 -20.50 4.79 6.06
CA TRP A 109 -21.27 5.04 4.84
C TRP A 109 -20.99 3.94 3.81
N GLY A 110 -21.87 2.94 3.75
CA GLY A 110 -21.76 1.79 2.83
C GLY A 110 -20.87 0.64 3.32
N ILE A 111 -20.25 0.76 4.49
CA ILE A 111 -19.45 -0.26 5.19
C ILE A 111 -19.76 -0.17 6.69
N ALA A 112 -19.66 -1.25 7.46
CA ALA A 112 -19.96 -1.18 8.89
C ALA A 112 -18.95 -0.31 9.63
N ALA A 113 -19.43 0.54 10.53
CA ALA A 113 -18.58 1.36 11.37
C ALA A 113 -17.65 0.46 12.20
N LEU A 114 -16.34 0.64 12.01
CA LEU A 114 -15.31 -0.10 12.73
C LEU A 114 -14.78 0.77 13.87
N SER A 115 -14.37 0.16 14.97
CA SER A 115 -13.81 0.93 16.08
C SER A 115 -12.58 1.73 15.60
N PRO A 116 -12.44 3.01 16.00
CA PRO A 116 -11.28 3.82 15.62
C PRO A 116 -9.95 3.17 16.01
N ALA A 117 -9.95 2.37 17.09
CA ALA A 117 -8.81 1.59 17.53
C ALA A 117 -8.38 0.52 16.52
N LEU A 118 -9.33 -0.24 15.95
CA LEU A 118 -9.03 -1.25 14.93
C LEU A 118 -8.58 -0.62 13.61
N VAL A 119 -9.17 0.52 13.23
CA VAL A 119 -8.74 1.29 12.05
C VAL A 119 -7.30 1.78 12.24
N GLY A 120 -6.98 2.36 13.41
CA GLY A 120 -5.63 2.78 13.74
C GLY A 120 -4.62 1.63 13.71
N LEU A 121 -5.00 0.48 14.25
CA LEU A 121 -4.14 -0.71 14.28
C LEU A 121 -3.90 -1.29 12.88
N ALA A 122 -4.91 -1.32 12.01
CA ALA A 122 -4.76 -1.69 10.61
C ALA A 122 -3.75 -0.76 9.91
N ILE A 123 -3.87 0.55 10.09
CA ILE A 123 -2.96 1.54 9.50
C ILE A 123 -1.52 1.31 9.98
N VAL A 124 -1.32 1.10 11.29
CA VAL A 124 0.00 0.85 11.87
C VAL A 124 0.62 -0.41 11.27
N ILE A 125 -0.13 -1.52 11.21
CA ILE A 125 0.35 -2.78 10.61
C ILE A 125 0.70 -2.59 9.14
N THR A 126 -0.15 -1.91 8.37
CA THR A 126 0.07 -1.69 6.95
C THR A 126 1.31 -0.80 6.71
N VAL A 127 1.50 0.24 7.51
CA VAL A 127 2.71 1.10 7.44
C VAL A 127 3.97 0.33 7.84
N LEU A 128 3.93 -0.43 8.94
CA LEU A 128 5.06 -1.28 9.38
C LEU A 128 5.43 -2.30 8.31
N THR A 129 4.42 -2.94 7.71
CA THR A 129 4.62 -3.89 6.59
C THR A 129 5.26 -3.20 5.40
N GLY A 130 4.79 -2.00 5.03
CA GLY A 130 5.40 -1.20 3.96
C GLY A 130 6.87 -0.87 4.23
N ILE A 131 7.23 -0.56 5.49
CA ILE A 131 8.62 -0.35 5.91
C ILE A 131 9.44 -1.63 5.73
N VAL A 132 8.96 -2.74 6.30
CA VAL A 132 9.64 -4.04 6.25
C VAL A 132 9.85 -4.48 4.80
N LEU A 133 8.81 -4.41 3.96
CA LEU A 133 8.91 -4.76 2.54
C LEU A 133 9.86 -3.85 1.77
N THR A 134 9.95 -2.57 2.15
CA THR A 134 10.92 -1.65 1.55
C THR A 134 12.35 -2.00 1.95
N VAL A 135 12.58 -2.35 3.22
CA VAL A 135 13.89 -2.81 3.70
C VAL A 135 14.28 -4.10 2.99
N ILE A 136 13.36 -5.08 2.90
CA ILE A 136 13.59 -6.36 2.18
C ILE A 136 13.90 -6.09 0.70
N ARG A 137 13.14 -5.21 0.04
CA ARG A 137 13.40 -4.85 -1.36
C ARG A 137 14.75 -4.17 -1.55
N PHE A 138 15.18 -3.36 -0.58
CA PHE A 138 16.50 -2.71 -0.61
C PHE A 138 17.62 -3.72 -0.35
N ALA A 139 17.46 -4.64 0.61
CA ALA A 139 18.39 -5.72 0.87
C ALA A 139 18.48 -6.72 -0.30
N ALA A 140 17.36 -6.94 -1.02
CA ALA A 140 17.30 -7.79 -2.20
C ALA A 140 17.89 -7.12 -3.47
N ARG A 141 18.26 -5.84 -3.41
CA ARG A 141 19.13 -5.23 -4.42
C ARG A 141 20.58 -5.64 -4.19
N ILE A 142 20.95 -6.74 -4.84
CA ILE A 142 22.20 -6.78 -5.62
C ILE A 142 22.07 -5.75 -6.75
#